data_AF-A0A8C1FJI1-F1
#
_entry.id   AF-A0A8C1FJI1-F1
#
_cell.length_a   1.000
_cell.length_b   1.000
_cell.length_c   1.000
_cell.angle_alpha   90.00
_cell.angle_beta   90.00
_cell.angle_gamma   90.00
#
_symmetry.space_group_name_H-M   'P 1'
#
loop_
_entity.id
_entity.type
_entity.pdbx_description
1 polymer ?
#
loop_
_entity_poly.entity_id
_entity_poly.type
_entity_poly.pdbx_seq_one_letter_code
_entity_poly.pdbx_strand_id
1 'polypeptide(L)'
;CVELTQQPPFMVVKPQESFSISCRISESSYCINWIRQPTEKAMEWLGYLCSGGSTGTTYSVKKKISFTQDTSKNTVFLQGKNFETEDSTVYYHRSVQK
;
A
#
# COMPACT_ATOMS: atom_id res chain seq x y z
N CYS A 1 -7.13 -8.39 5.57
CA CYS A 1 -6.98 -7.33 6.59
C CYS A 1 -8.25 -7.35 7.39
N VAL A 2 -8.17 -7.55 8.69
CA VAL A 2 -9.36 -7.62 9.57
C VAL A 2 -9.65 -6.29 10.24
N GLU A 3 -8.65 -5.43 10.40
CA GLU A 3 -8.81 -4.15 11.06
C GLU A 3 -7.93 -3.10 10.35
N LEU A 4 -8.59 -2.13 9.74
CA LEU A 4 -7.98 -0.87 9.35
C LEU A 4 -7.95 -0.01 10.61
N THR A 5 -6.94 -0.19 11.45
CA THR A 5 -6.74 0.75 12.55
C THR A 5 -6.39 2.12 11.94
N GLN A 6 -7.40 3.00 11.90
CA GLN A 6 -7.32 4.43 11.61
C GLN A 6 -7.23 4.91 10.15
N GLN A 7 -7.61 4.10 9.14
CA GLN A 7 -7.50 4.57 7.74
C GLN A 7 -8.69 4.20 6.83
N PRO A 8 -9.11 5.14 5.95
CA PRO A 8 -10.15 4.89 4.96
C PRO A 8 -9.73 3.80 3.94
N PRO A 9 -10.70 3.11 3.30
CA PRO A 9 -10.43 2.06 2.30
C PRO A 9 -9.68 2.58 1.06
N PHE A 10 -9.59 3.90 0.93
CA PHE A 10 -8.81 4.65 -0.04
C PHE A 10 -8.20 5.86 0.65
N MET A 11 -6.99 6.25 0.25
CA MET A 11 -6.34 7.48 0.72
C MET A 11 -6.08 8.39 -0.47
N VAL A 12 -6.32 9.69 -0.31
CA VAL A 12 -5.89 10.74 -1.26
C VAL A 12 -4.62 11.36 -0.71
N VAL A 13 -3.58 11.48 -1.53
CA VAL A 13 -2.24 11.93 -1.14
C VAL A 13 -1.90 13.19 -1.92
N LYS A 14 -1.48 14.28 -1.27
CA LYS A 14 -1.08 15.50 -1.99
C LYS A 14 0.34 15.37 -2.59
N PRO A 15 0.69 16.15 -3.62
CA PRO A 15 2.04 16.14 -4.18
C PRO A 15 3.09 16.48 -3.12
N GLN A 16 4.28 15.89 -3.21
CA GLN A 16 5.41 16.06 -2.28
C GLN A 16 5.15 15.63 -0.82
N GLU A 17 3.93 15.27 -0.45
CA GLU A 17 3.64 14.69 0.85
C GLU A 17 4.07 13.22 0.90
N SER A 18 4.44 12.80 2.10
CA SER A 18 4.64 11.39 2.41
C SER A 18 3.39 10.82 3.04
N PHE A 19 3.10 9.56 2.77
CA PHE A 19 1.99 8.85 3.39
C PHE A 19 2.45 7.52 3.98
N SER A 20 1.69 7.04 4.96
CA SER A 20 1.88 5.71 5.53
C SER A 20 0.53 5.06 5.66
N ILE A 21 0.33 3.89 5.07
CA ILE A 21 -0.89 3.09 5.21
C ILE A 21 -0.57 1.84 6.03
N SER A 22 -1.38 1.54 7.05
CA SER A 22 -1.20 0.35 7.89
C SER A 22 -2.36 -0.66 7.74
N CYS A 23 -2.05 -1.94 7.95
CA CYS A 23 -3.01 -3.04 7.91
C CYS A 23 -2.73 -4.04 9.02
N ARG A 24 -3.71 -4.30 9.88
CA ARG A 24 -3.63 -5.40 10.82
C ARG A 24 -4.10 -6.70 10.19
N ILE A 25 -3.29 -7.74 10.34
CA ILE A 25 -3.56 -9.08 9.81
C ILE A 25 -3.97 -10.00 10.95
N SER A 26 -5.01 -10.80 10.72
CA SER A 26 -5.45 -11.87 11.65
C SER A 26 -4.82 -13.22 11.33
N GLU A 27 -4.45 -13.44 10.07
CA GLU A 27 -4.01 -14.74 9.58
C GLU A 27 -2.49 -14.79 9.38
N SER A 28 -1.93 -15.96 9.60
CA SER A 28 -0.49 -16.24 9.48
C SER A 28 -0.02 -16.26 8.03
N SER A 29 -0.93 -16.60 7.10
CA SER A 29 -0.69 -16.60 5.66
C SER A 29 -1.47 -15.47 5.01
N TYR A 30 -0.77 -14.63 4.26
CA TYR A 30 -1.39 -13.56 3.49
C TYR A 30 -0.47 -13.10 2.36
N CYS A 31 -1.08 -12.61 1.30
CA CYS A 31 -0.43 -11.73 0.33
C CYS A 31 -1.28 -10.48 0.15
N ILE A 32 -0.64 -9.33 0.33
CA ILE A 32 -1.29 -8.02 0.27
C ILE A 32 -0.83 -7.33 -0.98
N ASN A 33 -1.77 -7.00 -1.85
CA ASN A 33 -1.51 -6.22 -3.05
C ASN A 33 -1.89 -4.77 -2.81
N TRP A 34 -1.06 -3.88 -3.34
CA TRP A 34 -1.27 -2.45 -3.32
C TRP A 34 -1.54 -1.99 -4.74
N ILE A 35 -2.68 -1.33 -4.91
CA ILE A 35 -3.18 -0.85 -6.19
C ILE A 35 -3.44 0.63 -6.03
N ARG A 36 -3.16 1.37 -7.08
CA ARG A 36 -3.44 2.79 -7.16
C ARG A 36 -4.43 3.07 -8.28
N GLN A 37 -5.35 3.98 -8.06
CA GLN A 37 -6.32 4.37 -9.09
C GLN A 37 -6.32 5.89 -9.21
N PRO A 38 -5.69 6.45 -10.26
CA PRO A 38 -5.85 7.87 -10.61
C PRO A 38 -7.30 8.13 -11.06
N THR A 39 -7.87 9.29 -10.73
CA THR A 39 -9.28 9.66 -11.01
C THR A 39 -9.72 9.46 -12.48
N GLU A 40 -8.79 9.51 -13.43
CA GLU A 40 -9.08 9.40 -14.87
C GLU A 40 -8.32 8.24 -15.55
N LYS A 41 -7.74 7.31 -14.80
CA LYS A 41 -6.96 6.19 -15.35
C LYS A 41 -7.39 4.85 -14.77
N ALA A 42 -7.03 3.78 -15.48
CA ALA A 42 -7.22 2.42 -14.98
C ALA A 42 -6.44 2.19 -13.67
N MET A 43 -6.90 1.22 -12.89
CA MET A 43 -6.17 0.74 -11.72
C MET A 43 -4.78 0.24 -12.13
N GLU A 44 -3.75 0.73 -11.45
CA GLU A 44 -2.36 0.31 -11.61
C GLU A 44 -1.91 -0.45 -10.37
N TRP A 45 -1.42 -1.66 -10.57
CA TRP A 45 -0.80 -2.43 -9.51
C TRP A 45 0.58 -1.85 -9.18
N LEU A 46 0.83 -1.61 -7.90
CA LEU A 46 2.10 -1.03 -7.42
C LEU A 46 3.06 -2.08 -6.89
N GLY A 47 2.54 -3.13 -6.28
CA GLY A 47 3.36 -4.12 -5.63
C GLY A 47 2.61 -4.98 -4.62
N TYR A 48 3.35 -5.88 -3.99
CA TYR A 48 2.83 -6.81 -3.01
C TYR A 48 3.79 -7.05 -1.86
N LEU A 49 3.23 -7.50 -0.73
CA LEU A 49 3.96 -8.06 0.41
C LEU A 49 3.22 -9.29 0.93
N CYS A 50 3.95 -10.40 1.09
CA CYS A 50 3.43 -11.63 1.67
C CYS A 50 4.03 -11.93 3.05
N SER A 51 3.37 -12.76 3.86
CA SER A 51 3.77 -13.09 5.24
C SER A 51 5.20 -13.63 5.40
N GLY A 52 5.75 -14.26 4.36
CA GLY A 52 7.15 -14.72 4.31
C GLY A 52 8.19 -13.64 3.99
N GLY A 53 7.80 -12.35 3.95
CA GLY A 53 8.68 -11.24 3.62
C GLY A 53 8.95 -11.07 2.12
N SER A 54 8.35 -11.91 1.27
CA SER A 54 8.39 -11.74 -0.18
C SER A 54 7.70 -10.44 -0.56
N THR A 55 8.40 -9.60 -1.31
CA THR A 55 7.87 -8.33 -1.80
C THR A 55 8.24 -8.10 -3.26
N GLY A 56 7.40 -7.36 -3.97
CA GLY A 56 7.68 -6.90 -5.32
C GLY A 56 7.01 -5.57 -5.58
N THR A 57 7.62 -4.75 -6.42
CA THR A 57 7.10 -3.43 -6.82
C THR A 57 7.24 -3.24 -8.32
N THR A 58 6.39 -2.41 -8.91
CA THR A 58 6.59 -1.96 -10.30
C THR A 58 7.76 -1.01 -10.40
N TYR A 59 8.43 -0.99 -11.55
CA TYR A 59 9.62 -0.17 -11.77
C TYR A 59 9.36 1.32 -11.55
N SER A 60 8.17 1.80 -11.93
CA SER A 60 7.74 3.20 -11.81
C SER A 60 7.74 3.73 -10.38
N VAL A 61 7.42 2.89 -9.39
CA VAL A 61 7.29 3.30 -7.98
C VAL A 61 8.37 2.73 -7.06
N LYS A 62 9.28 1.89 -7.55
CA LYS A 62 10.28 1.18 -6.75
C LYS A 62 11.11 2.06 -5.80
N LYS A 63 11.35 3.33 -6.16
CA LYS A 63 12.07 4.31 -5.30
C LYS A 63 11.14 5.21 -4.47
N LYS A 64 9.85 5.23 -4.77
CA LYS A 64 8.81 6.07 -4.15
C LYS A 64 8.08 5.33 -3.02
N ILE A 65 7.95 4.01 -3.11
CA ILE A 65 7.26 3.19 -2.11
C ILE A 65 8.17 2.20 -1.39
N SER A 66 7.84 1.90 -0.14
CA SER A 66 8.43 0.82 0.64
C SER A 66 7.36 0.06 1.41
N PHE A 67 7.58 -1.24 1.59
CA PHE A 67 6.74 -2.11 2.40
C PHE A 67 7.50 -2.54 3.64
N THR A 68 6.86 -2.49 4.81
CA THR A 68 7.42 -2.98 6.07
C THR A 68 6.40 -3.81 6.83
N GLN A 69 6.88 -4.70 7.69
CA GLN A 69 6.04 -5.58 8.50
C GLN A 69 6.53 -5.56 9.96
N ASP A 70 5.59 -5.41 10.88
CA ASP A 70 5.76 -5.60 12.32
C ASP A 70 5.04 -6.90 12.72
N THR A 71 5.81 -7.98 12.79
CA THR A 71 5.31 -9.32 13.18
C THR A 71 4.82 -9.35 14.63
N SER A 72 5.36 -8.51 15.52
CA SER A 72 4.94 -8.46 16.92
C SER A 72 3.52 -7.91 17.08
N LYS A 73 3.11 -7.02 16.16
CA LYS A 73 1.78 -6.40 16.15
C LYS A 73 0.83 -6.98 15.10
N ASN A 74 1.32 -7.91 14.29
CA ASN A 74 0.65 -8.41 13.08
C ASN A 74 0.21 -7.25 12.16
N THR A 75 1.07 -6.26 11.96
CA THR A 75 0.76 -5.07 11.16
C THR A 75 1.72 -4.95 10.00
N VAL A 76 1.20 -4.69 8.79
CA VAL A 76 2.02 -4.30 7.65
C VAL A 76 1.82 -2.82 7.33
N PHE A 77 2.82 -2.21 6.74
CA PHE A 77 2.81 -0.82 6.35
C PHE A 77 3.24 -0.66 4.89
N LEU A 78 2.54 0.20 4.15
CA LEU A 78 2.99 0.79 2.90
C LEU A 78 3.36 2.24 3.19
N GLN A 79 4.59 2.63 2.88
CA GLN A 79 5.04 4.00 3.01
C GLN A 79 5.35 4.55 1.63
N GLY A 80 4.95 5.79 1.40
CA GLY A 80 5.11 6.49 0.13
C GLY A 80 5.76 7.85 0.33
N LYS A 81 6.67 8.23 -0.56
CA LYS A 81 7.34 9.55 -0.56
C LYS A 81 7.56 10.07 -1.98
N ASN A 82 7.72 11.39 -2.10
CA ASN A 82 8.05 12.08 -3.36
C ASN A 82 7.06 11.76 -4.49
N PHE A 83 5.76 11.75 -4.17
CA PHE A 83 4.71 11.60 -5.16
C PHE A 83 4.52 12.91 -5.92
N GLU A 84 4.41 12.82 -7.25
CA GLU A 84 4.34 13.97 -8.14
C GLU A 84 2.89 14.42 -8.33
N THR A 85 2.66 15.53 -9.02
CA THR A 85 1.31 16.07 -9.24
C THR A 85 0.40 15.07 -9.95
N GLU A 86 0.94 14.26 -10.86
CA GLU A 86 0.21 13.18 -11.53
C GLU A 86 -0.25 12.08 -10.55
N ASP A 87 0.38 11.99 -9.38
CA ASP A 87 0.08 11.02 -8.34
C ASP A 87 -0.86 11.57 -7.25
N SER A 88 -1.34 12.81 -7.38
CA SER A 88 -1.99 13.56 -6.29
C SER A 88 -3.49 13.30 -6.07
N THR A 89 -4.15 12.69 -7.05
CA THR A 89 -5.56 12.25 -6.98
C THR A 89 -5.62 10.75 -7.15
N VAL A 90 -4.75 10.06 -6.42
CA VAL A 90 -4.59 8.62 -6.50
C VAL A 90 -5.18 7.97 -5.27
N TYR A 91 -6.13 7.08 -5.49
CA TYR A 91 -6.70 6.23 -4.46
C TYR A 91 -5.84 4.98 -4.28
N TYR A 92 -5.33 4.76 -3.08
CA TYR A 92 -4.58 3.55 -2.75
C TYR A 92 -5.52 2.49 -2.14
N HIS A 93 -5.69 1.38 -2.86
CA HIS A 93 -6.48 0.24 -2.41
C HIS A 93 -5.56 -0.94 -2.02
N ARG A 94 -6.02 -1.72 -1.05
CA ARG A 94 -5.33 -2.90 -0.54
C ARG A 94 -6.23 -4.12 -0.65
N SER A 95 -5.83 -5.12 -1.44
CA SER A 95 -6.50 -6.43 -1.47
C SER A 95 -5.65 -7.49 -0.77
N VAL A 96 -6.30 -8.40 -0.04
CA VAL A 96 -5.63 -9.50 0.66
C VAL A 96 -6.08 -10.81 0.03
N GLN A 97 -5.13 -11.58 -0.48
CA GLN A 97 -5.35 -12.94 -0.97
C GLN A 97 -4.96 -13.93 0.15
N LYS A 98 -5.82 -14.93 0.36
CA LYS A 98 -5.60 -16.06 1.28
C LYS A 98 -5.03 -17.25 0.52
#